data_AF-A0A1V4I5U6-F1
#
_entry.id   AF-A0A1V4I5U6-F1
#
_cell.length_a   1.000
_cell.length_b   1.000
_cell.length_c   1.000
_cell.angle_alpha   90.00
_cell.angle_beta   90.00
_cell.angle_gamma   90.00
#
_symmetry.space_group_name_H-M   'P 1'
#
loop_
_entity.id
_entity.type
_entity.pdbx_description
1 polymer ?
#
loop_
_entity_poly.entity_id
_entity_poly.type
_entity_poly.pdbx_seq_one_letter_code
_entity_poly.pdbx_strand_id
1 'polypeptide(L)'
;MMKNIIKNKTAMAVLVGSCIVALSYITQASTFNPGTNEDPLVTRSYVDTKISQINTSGINIVNTMQVITLNKGEKLILEAGSQMILRNGTARIIDSPSGGISNLTTGVDMIKDSNIPRNNLLLAPRSDGRGARAITDCIFTVTGNYRIEK
;
A
#
# COMPACT_ATOMS: atom_id res chain seq x y z
N MET A 1 -12.23 71.44 -39.01
CA MET A 1 -11.56 70.71 -37.90
C MET A 1 -12.12 69.28 -37.68
N MET A 2 -12.72 68.61 -38.70
CA MET A 2 -13.37 67.28 -38.56
C MET A 2 -12.61 66.10 -39.21
N LYS A 3 -11.57 66.35 -40.02
CA LYS A 3 -10.86 65.27 -40.75
C LYS A 3 -10.00 64.37 -39.87
N ASN A 4 -9.47 64.85 -38.74
CA ASN A 4 -8.64 64.03 -37.84
C ASN A 4 -9.47 63.04 -36.99
N ILE A 5 -10.72 63.37 -36.68
CA ILE A 5 -11.61 62.50 -35.91
C ILE A 5 -12.03 61.28 -36.75
N ILE A 6 -12.22 61.44 -38.07
CA ILE A 6 -12.58 60.34 -38.98
C ILE A 6 -11.38 59.40 -39.22
N LYS A 7 -10.16 59.95 -39.38
CA LYS A 7 -8.93 59.14 -39.51
C LYS A 7 -8.64 58.25 -38.29
N ASN A 8 -8.90 58.75 -37.07
CA ASN A 8 -8.73 57.96 -35.85
C ASN A 8 -9.82 56.89 -35.68
N LYS A 9 -11.05 57.14 -36.15
CA LYS A 9 -12.13 56.12 -36.15
C LYS A 9 -11.86 54.97 -37.12
N THR A 10 -11.33 55.26 -38.31
CA THR A 10 -10.93 54.22 -39.28
C THR A 10 -9.72 53.43 -38.79
N ALA A 11 -8.72 54.09 -38.18
CA ALA A 11 -7.58 53.41 -37.58
C ALA A 11 -7.99 52.50 -36.42
N MET A 12 -8.92 52.95 -35.57
CA MET A 12 -9.45 52.15 -34.47
C MET A 12 -10.28 50.95 -34.96
N ALA A 13 -11.06 51.12 -36.03
CA ALA A 13 -11.79 50.01 -36.64
C ALA A 13 -10.86 48.92 -37.21
N VAL A 14 -9.73 49.31 -37.82
CA VAL A 14 -8.71 48.38 -38.31
C VAL A 14 -8.02 47.65 -37.15
N LEU A 15 -7.75 48.34 -36.05
CA LEU A 15 -7.12 47.76 -34.85
C LEU A 15 -8.04 46.73 -34.19
N VAL A 16 -9.32 47.06 -33.98
CA VAL A 16 -10.33 46.13 -33.44
C VAL A 16 -10.55 44.95 -34.39
N GLY A 17 -10.61 45.18 -35.70
CA GLY A 17 -10.70 44.13 -36.71
C GLY A 17 -9.50 43.18 -36.66
N SER A 18 -8.28 43.70 -36.53
CA SER A 18 -7.06 42.90 -36.40
C SER A 18 -7.01 42.10 -35.10
N CYS A 19 -7.54 42.64 -33.99
CA CYS A 19 -7.65 41.92 -32.73
C CYS A 19 -8.66 40.77 -32.81
N ILE A 20 -9.78 40.95 -33.51
CA ILE A 20 -10.78 39.87 -33.71
C ILE A 20 -10.20 38.74 -34.57
N VAL A 21 -9.43 39.08 -35.62
CA VAL A 21 -8.72 38.08 -36.44
C VAL A 21 -7.64 37.37 -35.63
N ALA A 22 -6.88 38.09 -34.79
CA ALA A 22 -5.88 37.49 -33.90
C ALA A 22 -6.51 36.54 -32.86
N LEU A 23 -7.69 36.88 -32.33
CA LEU A 23 -8.43 36.03 -31.39
C LEU A 23 -9.01 34.77 -32.05
N SER A 24 -9.28 34.78 -33.36
CA SER A 24 -9.76 33.59 -34.10
C SER A 24 -8.71 32.48 -34.27
N TYR A 25 -7.43 32.75 -33.97
CA TYR A 25 -6.35 31.75 -34.00
C TYR A 25 -6.13 31.03 -32.65
N ILE A 26 -6.88 31.38 -31.59
CA ILE A 26 -6.77 30.72 -30.28
C ILE A 26 -7.86 29.66 -30.14
N THR A 27 -7.78 28.59 -30.93
CA THR A 27 -8.58 27.37 -30.69
C THR A 27 -7.63 26.17 -30.62
N GLN A 28 -7.06 25.95 -29.44
CA GLN A 28 -6.37 24.68 -29.11
C GLN A 28 -7.33 23.86 -28.25
N ALA A 29 -8.12 23.01 -28.88
CA ALA A 29 -8.89 21.99 -28.16
C ALA A 29 -7.93 20.85 -27.79
N SER A 30 -7.78 20.55 -26.49
CA SER A 30 -7.07 19.38 -26.00
C SER A 30 -7.86 18.12 -26.38
N THR A 31 -7.58 17.57 -27.55
CA THR A 31 -8.21 16.34 -28.01
C THR A 31 -7.58 15.16 -27.28
N PHE A 32 -8.29 14.58 -26.32
CA PHE A 32 -7.96 13.32 -25.64
C PHE A 32 -8.09 12.13 -26.61
N ASN A 33 -7.26 12.12 -27.64
CA ASN A 33 -7.19 11.01 -28.58
C ASN A 33 -6.20 9.97 -28.04
N PRO A 34 -6.54 8.67 -28.13
CA PRO A 34 -5.59 7.60 -27.78
C PRO A 34 -4.31 7.71 -28.62
N GLY A 35 -3.15 7.55 -27.99
CA GLY A 35 -1.84 7.72 -28.61
C GLY A 35 -1.23 9.12 -28.47
N THR A 36 -1.81 10.00 -27.65
CA THR A 36 -1.21 11.30 -27.29
C THR A 36 -0.17 11.15 -26.17
N ASN A 37 0.56 12.23 -25.87
CA ASN A 37 1.48 12.22 -24.72
C ASN A 37 0.75 12.07 -23.38
N GLU A 38 -0.51 12.50 -23.30
CA GLU A 38 -1.36 12.39 -22.10
C GLU A 38 -2.02 11.01 -21.99
N ASP A 39 -2.30 10.35 -23.13
CA ASP A 39 -2.81 8.98 -23.19
C ASP A 39 -2.04 8.14 -24.23
N PRO A 40 -0.84 7.62 -23.87
CA PRO A 40 0.00 6.88 -24.80
C PRO A 40 -0.56 5.48 -25.07
N LEU A 41 -0.56 5.09 -26.34
CA LEU A 41 -0.92 3.73 -26.73
C LEU A 41 0.24 2.78 -26.38
N VAL A 42 -0.04 1.76 -25.57
CA VAL A 42 0.96 0.76 -25.17
C VAL A 42 0.59 -0.64 -25.67
N THR A 43 1.59 -1.45 -25.98
CA THR A 43 1.39 -2.83 -26.41
C THR A 43 1.04 -3.72 -25.22
N ARG A 44 0.33 -4.82 -25.49
CA ARG A 44 0.06 -5.86 -24.48
C ARG A 44 1.33 -6.34 -23.79
N SER A 45 2.42 -6.57 -24.54
CA SER A 45 3.69 -7.02 -23.98
C SER A 45 4.35 -6.01 -23.02
N TYR A 46 4.19 -4.70 -23.26
CA TYR A 46 4.66 -3.67 -22.34
C TYR A 46 3.89 -3.71 -21.01
N VAL A 47 2.56 -3.82 -21.08
CA VAL A 47 1.69 -3.95 -19.90
C VAL A 47 2.03 -5.21 -19.12
N ASP A 48 2.14 -6.36 -19.80
CA ASP A 48 2.48 -7.65 -19.18
C ASP A 48 3.86 -7.60 -18.51
N THR A 49 4.84 -6.94 -19.13
CA THR A 49 6.18 -6.74 -18.55
C THR A 49 6.12 -5.89 -17.29
N LYS A 50 5.34 -4.80 -17.28
CA LYS A 50 5.20 -3.95 -16.10
C LYS A 50 4.48 -4.65 -14.95
N ILE A 51 3.44 -5.42 -15.25
CA ILE A 51 2.75 -6.26 -14.25
C ILE A 51 3.72 -7.30 -13.68
N SER A 52 4.48 -7.98 -14.54
CA SER A 52 5.50 -8.94 -14.10
C SER A 52 6.58 -8.30 -13.23
N GLN A 53 7.05 -7.09 -13.58
CA GLN A 53 7.99 -6.31 -12.77
C GLN A 53 7.42 -5.94 -11.41
N ILE A 54 6.14 -5.53 -11.34
CA ILE A 54 5.46 -5.22 -10.07
C ILE A 54 5.33 -6.47 -9.20
N ASN A 55 4.90 -7.59 -9.78
CA ASN A 55 4.77 -8.88 -9.07
C ASN A 55 6.14 -9.38 -8.58
N THR A 56 7.21 -9.14 -9.33
CA THR A 56 8.57 -9.51 -8.95
C THR A 56 9.16 -8.55 -7.89
N SER A 57 8.70 -7.29 -7.84
CA SER A 57 9.15 -6.28 -6.86
C SER A 57 8.53 -6.44 -5.46
N GLY A 58 7.83 -7.56 -5.19
CA GLY A 58 7.39 -7.91 -3.83
C GLY A 58 6.28 -7.02 -3.27
N ILE A 59 5.57 -6.26 -4.12
CA ILE A 59 4.41 -5.48 -3.71
C ILE A 59 3.20 -6.43 -3.58
N ASN A 60 3.25 -7.31 -2.57
CA ASN A 60 2.06 -7.95 -2.03
C ASN A 60 1.34 -6.94 -1.12
N ILE A 61 0.65 -5.94 -1.70
CA ILE A 61 -0.25 -5.02 -0.97
C ILE A 61 -1.57 -5.74 -0.65
N VAL A 62 -1.48 -6.90 -0.04
CA VAL A 62 -2.54 -7.32 0.85
C VAL A 62 -1.87 -8.05 2.00
N ASN A 63 -1.56 -7.29 3.05
CA ASN A 63 -1.24 -7.85 4.35
C ASN A 63 -2.54 -8.38 4.98
N THR A 64 -3.17 -9.36 4.33
CA THR A 64 -4.41 -9.96 4.81
C THR A 64 -4.12 -10.72 6.09
N MET A 65 -5.06 -10.61 7.02
CA MET A 65 -5.13 -11.48 8.18
C MET A 65 -5.41 -12.92 7.70
N GLN A 66 -4.46 -13.82 7.87
CA GLN A 66 -4.60 -15.24 7.56
C GLN A 66 -5.00 -16.02 8.81
N VAL A 67 -5.91 -16.99 8.66
CA VAL A 67 -6.27 -17.90 9.75
C VAL A 67 -5.36 -19.13 9.68
N ILE A 68 -4.66 -19.41 10.77
CA ILE A 68 -3.74 -20.54 10.90
C ILE A 68 -4.23 -21.44 12.02
N THR A 69 -4.30 -22.74 11.75
CA THR A 69 -4.55 -23.75 12.77
C THR A 69 -3.23 -24.44 13.10
N LEU A 70 -2.89 -24.51 14.39
CA LEU A 70 -1.73 -25.25 14.90
C LEU A 70 -2.23 -26.42 15.74
N ASN A 71 -1.65 -27.59 15.52
CA ASN A 71 -1.82 -28.74 16.39
C ASN A 71 -1.02 -28.55 17.69
N LYS A 72 -1.42 -29.23 18.76
CA LYS A 72 -0.63 -29.29 19.99
C LYS A 72 0.85 -29.63 19.70
N GLY A 73 1.75 -28.79 20.23
CA GLY A 73 3.20 -28.95 20.09
C GLY A 73 3.82 -28.11 18.98
N GLU A 74 3.06 -27.78 17.94
CA GLU A 74 3.55 -26.97 16.82
C GLU A 74 3.89 -25.53 17.27
N LYS A 75 4.83 -24.93 16.54
CA LYS A 75 5.30 -23.57 16.78
C LYS A 75 4.98 -22.70 15.57
N LEU A 76 4.43 -21.53 15.84
CA LEU A 76 4.30 -20.45 14.88
C LEU A 76 5.44 -19.48 15.14
N ILE A 77 6.36 -19.32 14.19
CA ILE A 77 7.44 -18.34 14.28
C ILE A 77 7.14 -17.17 13.36
N LEU A 78 7.28 -15.96 13.90
CA LEU A 78 6.99 -14.70 13.22
C LEU A 78 8.27 -14.03 12.75
N GLU A 79 8.18 -13.37 11.60
CA GLU A 79 9.24 -12.49 11.09
C GLU A 79 9.02 -11.03 11.55
N ALA A 80 10.02 -10.18 11.36
CA ALA A 80 9.99 -8.77 11.75
C ALA A 80 8.72 -8.05 11.25
N GLY A 81 8.03 -7.39 12.16
CA GLY A 81 6.80 -6.64 11.86
C GLY A 81 5.54 -7.49 11.76
N SER A 82 5.65 -8.81 11.88
CA SER A 82 4.50 -9.72 11.80
C SER A 82 3.74 -9.76 13.12
N GLN A 83 2.43 -9.93 13.01
CA GLN A 83 1.49 -9.83 14.11
C GLN A 83 0.66 -11.11 14.23
N MET A 84 0.26 -11.46 15.44
CA MET A 84 -0.63 -12.59 15.68
C MET A 84 -1.68 -12.30 16.75
N ILE A 85 -2.81 -12.97 16.65
CA ILE A 85 -3.87 -13.00 17.64
C ILE A 85 -4.25 -14.46 17.89
N LEU A 86 -4.19 -14.91 19.14
CA LEU A 86 -4.73 -16.21 19.54
C LEU A 86 -6.25 -16.12 19.63
N ARG A 87 -6.97 -16.83 18.75
CA ARG A 87 -8.44 -16.83 18.65
C ARG A 87 -9.07 -18.03 19.34
N ASN A 88 -8.37 -19.17 19.40
CA ASN A 88 -8.81 -20.37 20.10
C ASN A 88 -7.62 -21.17 20.66
N GLY A 89 -7.85 -21.93 21.73
CA GLY A 89 -6.84 -22.78 22.35
C GLY A 89 -5.98 -22.07 23.37
N THR A 90 -4.90 -22.73 23.78
CA THR A 90 -3.89 -22.23 24.71
C THR A 90 -2.50 -22.34 24.08
N ALA A 91 -1.75 -21.24 24.09
CA ALA A 91 -0.39 -21.18 23.56
C ALA A 91 0.54 -20.41 24.49
N ARG A 92 1.84 -20.66 24.37
CA ARG A 92 2.90 -19.99 25.14
C ARG A 92 3.85 -19.23 24.24
N ILE A 93 4.42 -18.16 24.75
CA ILE A 93 5.37 -17.32 24.01
C ILE A 93 6.70 -18.04 23.79
N ILE A 94 7.22 -17.88 22.58
CA ILE A 94 8.62 -18.11 22.22
C ILE A 94 9.26 -16.73 22.10
N ASP A 95 10.21 -16.41 22.97
CA ASP A 95 10.95 -15.16 22.92
C ASP A 95 12.32 -15.34 22.26
N SER A 96 13.15 -14.30 22.33
CA SER A 96 14.53 -14.31 21.89
C SER A 96 15.45 -13.86 23.03
N PRO A 97 16.76 -14.10 22.96
CA PRO A 97 17.72 -13.51 23.90
C PRO A 97 17.68 -11.97 23.94
N SER A 98 17.22 -11.35 22.86
CA SER A 98 17.09 -9.89 22.69
C SER A 98 15.75 -9.33 23.18
N GLY A 99 14.95 -10.12 23.92
CA GLY A 99 13.67 -9.71 24.49
C GLY A 99 12.46 -10.47 23.97
N GLY A 100 11.28 -10.05 24.45
CA GLY A 100 10.00 -10.72 24.30
C GLY A 100 9.19 -10.37 23.04
N ILE A 101 7.93 -10.79 23.04
CA ILE A 101 6.92 -10.39 22.05
C ILE A 101 6.08 -9.26 22.63
N SER A 102 5.93 -8.17 21.88
CA SER A 102 5.19 -7.00 22.37
C SER A 102 3.69 -7.26 22.29
N ASN A 103 3.02 -7.24 23.45
CA ASN A 103 1.57 -7.26 23.52
C ASN A 103 1.05 -5.83 23.41
N LEU A 104 0.60 -5.46 22.22
CA LEU A 104 0.16 -4.09 21.91
C LEU A 104 -1.18 -3.74 22.55
N THR A 105 -1.95 -4.74 22.98
CA THR A 105 -3.21 -4.52 23.71
C THR A 105 -2.97 -4.14 25.16
N THR A 106 -2.02 -4.79 25.85
CA THR A 106 -1.74 -4.52 27.27
C THR A 106 -0.53 -3.60 27.49
N GLY A 107 0.26 -3.33 26.45
CA GLY A 107 1.46 -2.50 26.55
C GLY A 107 2.62 -3.17 27.30
N VAL A 108 2.70 -4.50 27.28
CA VAL A 108 3.71 -5.27 28.02
C VAL A 108 4.44 -6.21 27.07
N ASP A 109 5.76 -6.32 27.21
CA ASP A 109 6.56 -7.33 26.52
C ASP A 109 6.39 -8.69 27.20
N MET A 110 5.95 -9.67 26.42
CA MET A 110 5.74 -11.03 26.88
C MET A 110 7.01 -11.86 26.74
N ILE A 111 7.45 -12.47 27.84
CA ILE A 111 8.67 -13.28 27.93
C ILE A 111 8.41 -14.76 27.66
N LYS A 112 9.48 -15.55 27.52
CA LYS A 112 9.43 -17.00 27.30
C LYS A 112 8.41 -17.73 28.17
N ASP A 113 7.71 -18.67 27.57
CA ASP A 113 6.77 -19.58 28.23
C ASP A 113 5.58 -18.90 28.95
N SER A 114 5.44 -17.57 28.87
CA SER A 114 4.25 -16.88 29.35
C SER A 114 3.02 -17.29 28.53
N ASN A 115 1.85 -17.35 29.19
CA ASN A 115 0.61 -17.71 28.55
C ASN A 115 0.12 -16.58 27.65
N ILE A 116 -0.23 -16.88 26.40
CA ILE A 116 -0.76 -15.91 25.45
C ILE A 116 -2.22 -15.58 25.80
N PRO A 117 -2.56 -14.32 26.16
CA PRO A 117 -3.93 -13.91 26.32
C PRO A 117 -4.66 -14.01 24.98
N ARG A 118 -5.85 -14.61 24.98
CA ARG A 118 -6.69 -14.65 23.78
C ARG A 118 -7.11 -13.24 23.39
N ASN A 119 -7.23 -13.01 22.08
CA ASN A 119 -7.72 -11.77 21.48
C ASN A 119 -6.84 -10.53 21.71
N ASN A 120 -5.61 -10.72 22.19
CA ASN A 120 -4.62 -9.65 22.23
C ASN A 120 -3.82 -9.61 20.92
N LEU A 121 -3.48 -8.41 20.49
CA LEU A 121 -2.60 -8.18 19.35
C LEU A 121 -1.14 -8.29 19.81
N LEU A 122 -0.46 -9.31 19.31
CA LEU A 122 0.95 -9.55 19.56
C LEU A 122 1.78 -9.16 18.34
N LEU A 123 2.94 -8.53 18.56
CA LEU A 123 3.87 -8.10 17.51
C LEU A 123 5.24 -8.74 17.75
N ALA A 124 5.83 -9.31 16.70
CA ALA A 124 7.24 -9.68 16.66
C ALA A 124 8.07 -8.47 16.18
N PRO A 125 8.91 -7.86 17.03
CA PRO A 125 9.70 -6.70 16.63
C PRO A 125 10.79 -7.00 15.60
N ARG A 126 11.31 -8.24 15.59
CA ARG A 126 12.45 -8.66 14.76
C ARG A 126 12.30 -10.11 14.30
N SER A 127 13.05 -10.47 13.25
CA SER A 127 13.18 -11.83 12.70
C SER A 127 14.25 -12.63 13.46
N ASP A 128 14.04 -12.90 14.75
CA ASP A 128 15.02 -13.57 15.64
C ASP A 128 14.47 -14.84 16.31
N GLY A 129 13.42 -15.43 15.73
CA GLY A 129 12.84 -16.69 16.21
C GLY A 129 11.68 -16.54 17.20
N ARG A 130 11.18 -15.32 17.41
CA ARG A 130 10.01 -15.05 18.26
C ARG A 130 8.74 -15.66 17.67
N GLY A 131 7.87 -16.17 18.54
CA GLY A 131 6.62 -16.78 18.11
C GLY A 131 5.73 -17.28 19.24
N ALA A 132 4.95 -18.30 18.92
CA ALA A 132 4.07 -18.98 19.85
C ALA A 132 4.20 -20.50 19.70
N ARG A 133 4.16 -21.22 20.82
CA ARG A 133 4.07 -22.69 20.87
C ARG A 133 2.67 -23.10 21.32
N ALA A 134 2.00 -23.94 20.54
CA ALA A 134 0.68 -24.46 20.84
C ALA A 134 0.74 -25.48 22.00
N ILE A 135 -0.04 -25.27 23.06
CA ILE A 135 -0.18 -26.20 24.19
C ILE A 135 -1.39 -27.13 23.99
N THR A 136 -2.43 -26.60 23.35
CA THR A 136 -3.57 -27.33 22.79
C THR A 136 -3.64 -27.06 21.30
N ASP A 137 -4.59 -27.65 20.59
CA ASP A 137 -4.92 -27.19 19.24
C ASP A 137 -5.36 -25.72 19.31
N CYS A 138 -4.75 -24.90 18.47
CA CYS A 138 -4.88 -23.45 18.51
C CYS A 138 -5.30 -22.91 17.15
N ILE A 139 -6.08 -21.83 17.18
CA ILE A 139 -6.36 -21.03 15.98
C ILE A 139 -5.76 -19.66 16.21
N PHE A 140 -4.87 -19.26 15.30
CA PHE A 140 -4.29 -17.94 15.24
C PHE A 140 -4.85 -17.18 14.04
N THR A 141 -4.93 -15.86 14.19
CA THR A 141 -4.99 -14.97 13.04
C THR A 141 -3.66 -14.24 12.96
N VAL A 142 -3.03 -14.26 11.79
CA VAL A 142 -1.66 -13.75 11.58
C VAL A 142 -1.64 -12.78 10.42
N THR A 143 -0.85 -11.73 10.57
CA THR A 143 -0.59 -10.70 9.56
C THR A 143 0.92 -10.60 9.40
N GLY A 144 1.41 -10.61 8.16
CA GLY A 144 2.83 -10.62 7.85
C GLY A 144 3.39 -12.04 7.62
N ASN A 145 4.71 -12.13 7.61
CA ASN A 145 5.43 -13.36 7.28
C ASN A 145 5.60 -14.26 8.50
N TYR A 146 5.38 -15.55 8.32
CA TYR A 146 5.54 -16.54 9.36
C TYR A 146 5.98 -17.88 8.79
N ARG A 147 6.41 -18.77 9.68
CA ARG A 147 6.65 -20.18 9.39
C ARG A 147 6.12 -21.06 10.52
N ILE A 148 5.75 -22.28 10.18
CA ILE A 148 5.27 -23.27 11.15
C ILE A 148 6.36 -24.33 11.31
N GLU A 149 6.74 -24.62 12.54
CA GLU A 149 7.72 -25.66 12.91
C GLU A 149 7.03 -26.73 13.76
N LYS A 150 7.47 -27.99 13.63
CA LYS A 150 6.97 -29.12 14.42
C LYS A 150 7.79 -29.34 15.70
#